data_AF-A0A9P6CQG2-F1
#
_entry.id   AF-A0A9P6CQG2-F1
#
_cell.length_a   1.000
_cell.length_b   1.000
_cell.length_c   1.000
_cell.angle_alpha   90.00
_cell.angle_beta   90.00
_cell.angle_gamma   90.00
#
_symmetry.space_group_name_H-M   'P 1'
#
loop_
_entity.id
_entity.type
_entity.pdbx_description
1 polymer ?
#
loop_
_entity_poly.entity_id
_entity_poly.type
_entity_poly.pdbx_seq_one_letter_code
_entity_poly.pdbx_strand_id
1 'polypeptide(L)'
;MQNGLYRTYTTRPEPAAYAGRVKEILTIDKLHHRLGHVSHAVAREMVMKGMVTGVELDEDSKPSFCKSCERGKATRKEIKRVREEERPAEVGGEIHSDVWGPAPVKTLGGCEY
;
A
#
# COMPACT_ATOMS: atom_id res chain seq x y z
N MET A 1 23.44 -14.26 -37.59
CA MET A 1 22.35 -14.06 -36.60
C MET A 1 22.38 -15.23 -35.64
N GLN A 2 22.88 -15.04 -34.42
CA GLN A 2 22.90 -16.06 -33.38
C GLN A 2 22.38 -15.37 -32.10
N ASN A 3 21.26 -15.88 -31.58
CA ASN A 3 20.67 -15.56 -30.26
C ASN A 3 19.91 -14.24 -30.05
N GLY A 4 19.43 -13.55 -31.10
CA GLY A 4 18.33 -12.56 -30.97
C GLY A 4 18.57 -11.35 -30.04
N LEU A 5 19.79 -11.13 -29.55
CA LEU A 5 20.16 -10.03 -28.68
C LEU A 5 21.04 -9.05 -29.47
N TYR A 6 20.66 -7.77 -29.45
CA TYR A 6 21.43 -6.70 -30.07
C TYR A 6 22.66 -6.36 -29.23
N ARG A 7 23.85 -6.41 -29.85
CA ARG A 7 25.12 -6.05 -29.21
C ARG A 7 25.28 -4.53 -29.27
N THR A 8 25.11 -3.84 -28.15
CA THR A 8 25.38 -2.40 -28.06
C THR A 8 26.83 -2.19 -27.65
N TYR A 9 27.56 -1.41 -28.44
CA TYR A 9 28.92 -0.95 -28.10
C TYR A 9 28.80 0.34 -27.31
N THR A 10 28.53 0.24 -26.00
CA THR A 10 28.69 1.39 -25.12
C THR A 10 30.17 1.50 -24.77
N THR A 11 30.81 2.62 -25.13
CA THR A 11 32.12 2.98 -24.58
C THR A 11 31.97 3.06 -23.07
N ARG A 12 32.66 2.19 -22.34
CA ARG A 12 32.72 2.24 -20.87
C ARG A 12 33.14 3.66 -20.50
N PRO A 13 32.28 4.47 -19.86
CA PRO A 13 32.73 5.77 -19.40
C PRO A 13 33.89 5.51 -18.44
N GLU A 14 34.97 6.27 -18.60
CA GLU A 14 36.03 6.39 -17.60
C GLU A 14 35.38 6.49 -16.22
N PRO A 15 35.91 5.84 -15.17
CA PRO A 15 35.36 5.97 -13.83
C PRO A 15 35.45 7.45 -13.45
N ALA A 16 34.36 8.17 -13.70
CA ALA A 16 34.19 9.54 -13.24
C ALA A 16 34.49 9.48 -11.74
N ALA A 17 35.48 10.26 -11.32
CA ALA A 17 35.83 10.40 -9.92
C ALA A 17 34.52 10.73 -9.19
N TYR A 18 33.96 9.75 -8.49
CA TYR A 18 32.76 9.94 -7.69
C TYR A 18 33.16 11.01 -6.67
N ALA A 19 32.69 12.24 -6.87
CA ALA A 19 32.76 13.30 -5.89
C ALA A 19 32.43 12.69 -4.54
N GLY A 20 33.30 12.86 -3.55
CA GLY A 20 33.26 12.14 -2.28
C GLY A 20 31.83 12.03 -1.78
N ARG A 21 31.32 10.81 -1.63
CA ARG A 21 29.93 10.56 -1.20
C ARG A 21 29.77 11.12 0.21
N VAL A 22 29.39 12.39 0.30
CA VAL A 22 28.89 12.97 1.55
C VAL A 22 27.66 12.15 1.91
N LYS A 23 27.67 11.56 3.11
CA LYS A 23 26.51 10.83 3.60
C LYS A 23 25.36 11.83 3.72
N GLU A 24 24.24 11.50 3.08
CA GLU A 24 23.06 12.36 3.12
C GLU A 24 22.34 12.14 4.45
N ILE A 25 22.16 13.22 5.23
CA ILE A 25 21.36 13.17 6.46
C ILE A 25 19.89 13.23 6.05
N LEU A 26 19.13 12.18 6.38
CA LEU A 26 17.71 12.05 6.07
C LEU A 26 16.86 11.98 7.33
N THR A 27 15.67 12.57 7.23
CA THR A 27 14.60 12.31 8.19
C THR A 27 14.06 10.89 8.00
N ILE A 28 13.49 10.32 9.07
CA ILE A 28 12.95 8.97 9.00
C ILE A 28 11.81 8.84 7.99
N ASP A 29 11.03 9.90 7.80
CA ASP A 29 9.95 9.93 6.81
C ASP A 29 10.47 9.92 5.37
N LYS A 30 11.55 10.67 5.09
CA LYS A 30 12.18 10.64 3.76
C LYS A 30 12.72 9.24 3.46
N LEU A 31 13.36 8.61 4.43
CA LEU A 31 13.86 7.25 4.28
C LEU A 31 12.70 6.25 4.08
N HIS A 32 11.64 6.37 4.89
CA HIS A 32 10.40 5.60 4.75
C HIS A 32 9.84 5.69 3.32
N HIS A 33 9.76 6.89 2.73
CA HIS A 33 9.30 7.09 1.36
C HIS A 33 10.25 6.49 0.32
N ARG A 34 11.58 6.71 0.45
CA ARG A 34 12.57 6.19 -0.50
C ARG A 34 12.65 4.67 -0.52
N LEU A 35 12.43 4.02 0.63
CA LEU A 35 12.40 2.57 0.76
C LEU A 35 11.03 1.95 0.45
N GLY A 36 10.14 2.70 -0.21
CA GLY A 36 8.85 2.17 -0.65
C GLY A 36 7.86 1.92 0.48
N HIS A 37 7.78 2.86 1.43
CA HIS A 37 6.82 2.83 2.54
C HIS A 37 7.00 1.66 3.54
N VAL A 38 8.23 1.15 3.66
CA VAL A 38 8.64 0.22 4.73
C VAL A 38 8.37 0.84 6.11
N SER A 39 8.09 0.07 7.16
CA SER A 39 7.81 0.66 8.47
C SER A 39 8.98 1.54 8.96
N HIS A 40 8.68 2.63 9.67
CA HIS A 40 9.73 3.52 10.21
C HIS A 40 10.71 2.78 11.13
N ALA A 41 10.24 1.74 11.84
CA ALA A 41 11.09 0.89 12.67
C ALA A 41 12.09 0.09 11.83
N VAL A 42 11.64 -0.56 10.77
CA VAL A 42 12.51 -1.31 9.85
C VAL A 42 13.46 -0.37 9.12
N ALA A 43 12.99 0.79 8.67
CA ALA A 43 13.85 1.80 8.05
C ALA A 43 15.01 2.23 8.98
N ARG A 44 14.74 2.46 10.27
CA ARG A 44 15.77 2.73 11.29
C ARG A 44 16.75 1.56 11.42
N GLU A 45 16.22 0.35 11.58
CA GLU A 45 17.02 -0.85 11.77
C GLU A 45 17.95 -1.13 10.59
N MET A 46 17.49 -0.90 9.35
CA MET A 46 18.31 -1.08 8.14
C MET A 46 19.50 -0.11 8.11
N VAL A 47 19.34 1.13 8.57
CA VAL A 47 20.45 2.09 8.68
C VAL A 47 21.40 1.69 9.81
N MET A 48 20.88 1.34 10.99
CA MET A 48 21.68 0.92 12.13
C MET A 48 22.51 -0.34 11.83
N LYS A 49 21.96 -1.28 11.05
CA LYS A 49 22.67 -2.50 10.61
C LYS A 49 23.60 -2.27 9.41
N GLY A 50 23.71 -1.04 8.90
CA GLY A 50 24.57 -0.72 7.75
C GLY A 50 24.10 -1.29 6.41
N MET A 51 22.81 -1.69 6.30
CA MET A 51 22.23 -2.21 5.05
C MET A 51 21.98 -1.11 4.02
N VAL A 52 21.83 0.15 4.49
CA VAL A 52 21.68 1.33 3.63
C VAL A 52 22.98 2.11 3.63
N THR A 53 23.66 2.17 2.47
CA THR A 53 24.92 2.90 2.32
C THR A 53 24.68 4.34 1.89
N GLY A 54 25.49 5.28 2.40
CA GLY A 54 25.48 6.69 1.95
C GLY A 54 24.37 7.54 2.57
N VAL A 55 23.67 7.03 3.58
CA VAL A 55 22.62 7.74 4.31
C VAL A 55 22.95 7.72 5.81
N GLU A 56 22.79 8.85 6.46
CA GLU A 56 22.72 8.97 7.93
C GLU A 56 21.30 9.40 8.32
N LEU A 57 20.82 8.89 9.46
CA LEU A 57 19.52 9.30 9.98
C LEU A 57 19.69 10.47 10.93
N ASP A 58 18.81 11.46 10.78
CA ASP A 58 18.61 12.50 11.78
C ASP A 58 18.02 11.88 13.06
N GLU A 59 18.76 11.91 14.16
CA GLU A 59 18.38 11.30 15.44
C GLU A 59 17.16 11.99 16.08
N ASP A 60 16.98 13.29 15.81
CA ASP A 60 15.84 14.07 16.30
C ASP A 60 14.58 13.83 15.45
N SER A 61 14.71 13.14 14.33
CA SER A 61 13.61 12.90 13.40
C SER A 61 12.58 11.90 13.93
N LYS A 62 11.39 12.42 14.20
CA LYS A 62 10.23 11.62 14.63
C LYS A 62 9.40 11.14 13.44
N PRO A 63 8.88 9.91 13.47
CA PRO A 63 8.03 9.39 12.41
C PRO A 63 6.72 10.19 12.38
N SER A 64 6.33 10.67 11.20
CA SER A 64 5.02 11.30 11.00
C SER A 64 3.99 10.30 10.49
N PHE A 65 2.73 10.74 10.55
CA PHE A 65 1.62 9.97 10.04
C PHE A 65 1.61 9.94 8.51
N CYS A 66 1.72 8.75 7.93
CA CYS A 66 1.73 8.55 6.48
C CYS A 66 0.35 8.09 5.97
N LYS A 67 -0.39 8.99 5.32
CA LYS A 67 -1.75 8.73 4.78
C LYS A 67 -1.79 7.59 3.76
N SER A 68 -0.76 7.44 2.93
CA SER A 68 -0.69 6.34 1.95
C SER A 68 -0.52 4.99 2.64
N CYS A 69 0.30 4.93 3.69
CA CYS A 69 0.46 3.73 4.51
C CYS A 69 -0.82 3.36 5.26
N GLU A 70 -1.52 4.34 5.84
CA GLU A 70 -2.82 4.09 6.48
C GLU A 70 -3.77 3.40 5.50
N ARG A 71 -3.97 4.01 4.33
CA ARG A 71 -4.89 3.48 3.31
C ARG A 71 -4.43 2.13 2.76
N GLY A 72 -3.13 1.95 2.56
CA GLY A 72 -2.56 0.74 1.98
C GLY A 72 -2.41 -0.43 2.96
N LYS A 73 -2.28 -0.15 4.26
CA LYS A 73 -2.10 -1.16 5.32
C LYS A 73 -3.35 -1.33 6.19
N ALA A 74 -4.41 -0.57 5.94
CA ALA A 74 -5.67 -0.73 6.64
C ALA A 74 -6.18 -2.17 6.48
N THR A 75 -6.32 -2.87 7.60
CA THR A 75 -6.95 -4.18 7.65
C THR A 75 -8.42 -4.02 8.02
N ARG A 76 -9.30 -4.80 7.37
CA ARG A 76 -10.70 -4.88 7.75
C ARG A 76 -10.82 -5.56 9.12
N LYS A 77 -11.60 -4.97 10.03
CA LYS A 77 -11.99 -5.66 11.28
C LYS A 77 -12.77 -6.93 10.97
N GLU A 78 -12.58 -7.97 11.77
CA GLU A 78 -13.37 -9.19 11.61
C GLU A 78 -14.87 -8.87 11.70
N ILE A 79 -15.62 -9.32 10.69
CA ILE A 79 -17.07 -9.27 10.76
C ILE A 79 -17.53 -10.57 11.41
N LYS A 80 -18.29 -10.44 12.50
CA LYS A 80 -18.88 -11.57 13.22
C LYS A 80 -19.68 -12.41 12.22
N ARG A 81 -19.41 -13.72 12.20
CA ARG A 81 -20.10 -14.67 11.33
C ARG A 81 -21.44 -15.13 11.90
N VAL A 82 -21.67 -14.85 13.18
CA VAL A 82 -22.84 -15.29 13.93
C VAL A 82 -23.64 -14.06 14.34
N ARG A 83 -24.97 -14.14 14.18
CA ARG A 83 -25.92 -13.14 14.70
C ARG A 83 -25.93 -13.27 16.23
N GLU A 84 -25.71 -12.17 16.94
CA GLU A 84 -25.77 -12.15 18.41
C GLU A 84 -27.21 -12.04 18.92
N GLU A 85 -28.10 -11.51 18.10
CA GLU A 85 -29.52 -11.37 18.40
C GLU A 85 -30.29 -12.68 18.19
N GLU A 86 -31.32 -12.86 19.02
CA GLU A 86 -32.24 -13.98 18.91
C GLU A 86 -33.05 -13.90 17.61
N ARG A 87 -33.34 -15.08 17.04
CA ARG A 87 -34.25 -15.18 15.90
C ARG A 87 -35.70 -15.15 16.40
N PRO A 88 -36.65 -14.65 15.60
CA PRO A 88 -38.07 -14.75 15.94
C PRO A 88 -38.47 -16.19 16.19
N ALA A 89 -39.22 -16.42 17.27
CA ALA A 89 -39.69 -17.76 17.65
C ALA A 89 -40.84 -18.25 16.77
N GLU A 90 -41.58 -17.33 16.14
CA GLU A 90 -42.76 -17.61 15.33
C GLU A 90 -42.58 -17.24 13.86
N VAL A 91 -43.29 -17.96 13.00
CA VAL A 91 -43.30 -17.69 11.55
C VAL A 91 -43.93 -16.33 11.30
N GLY A 92 -43.19 -15.45 10.63
CA GLY A 92 -43.64 -14.08 10.33
C GLY A 92 -43.36 -13.07 11.44
N GLY A 93 -42.71 -13.45 12.54
CA GLY A 93 -42.33 -12.52 13.62
C GLY A 93 -41.30 -11.46 13.21
N GLU A 94 -40.56 -11.67 12.12
CA GLU A 94 -39.68 -10.66 11.50
C GLU A 94 -39.66 -10.88 9.98
N ILE A 95 -39.88 -9.81 9.22
CA ILE A 95 -39.82 -9.82 7.75
C ILE A 95 -38.79 -8.77 7.33
N HIS A 96 -37.72 -9.24 6.68
CA HIS A 96 -36.73 -8.39 6.03
C HIS A 96 -37.11 -8.26 4.55
N SER A 97 -37.39 -7.04 4.11
CA SER A 97 -37.65 -6.74 2.70
C SER A 97 -36.66 -5.69 2.22
N ASP A 98 -36.11 -5.88 1.04
CA ASP A 98 -35.23 -4.92 0.37
C ASP A 98 -35.76 -4.66 -1.03
N VAL A 99 -35.48 -3.47 -1.56
CA VAL A 99 -35.88 -3.09 -2.92
C VAL A 99 -34.73 -3.41 -3.85
N TRP A 100 -35.02 -4.21 -4.88
CA TRP A 100 -34.06 -4.41 -5.95
C TRP A 100 -34.01 -3.17 -6.84
N GLY A 101 -32.83 -2.54 -6.93
CA GLY A 101 -32.58 -1.35 -7.76
C GLY A 101 -32.55 -1.65 -9.26
N PRO A 102 -32.45 -0.62 -10.12
CA PRO A 102 -33.24 -0.56 -11.33
C PRO A 102 -33.07 -1.78 -12.22
N ALA A 103 -34.18 -2.43 -12.53
CA ALA A 103 -34.23 -3.59 -13.38
C ALA A 103 -33.57 -3.25 -14.73
N PRO A 104 -32.67 -4.10 -15.25
CA PRO A 104 -32.00 -3.83 -16.53
C PRO A 104 -32.95 -3.70 -17.72
N VAL A 105 -34.19 -4.18 -17.58
CA VAL A 105 -35.19 -4.24 -18.65
C VAL A 105 -36.53 -3.75 -18.12
N LYS A 106 -37.23 -2.95 -18.94
CA LYS A 106 -38.60 -2.52 -18.66
C LYS A 106 -39.56 -3.70 -18.75
N THR A 107 -40.65 -3.64 -18.01
CA THR A 107 -41.74 -4.60 -18.20
C THR A 107 -42.37 -4.43 -19.57
N LEU A 108 -43.17 -5.41 -20.00
CA LEU A 108 -43.95 -5.33 -21.24
C LEU A 108 -44.89 -4.10 -21.27
N GLY A 109 -45.28 -3.58 -20.11
CA GLY A 109 -46.06 -2.34 -19.97
C GLY A 109 -45.22 -1.05 -19.91
N GLY A 110 -43.90 -1.13 -20.05
CA GLY A 110 -43.00 0.02 -20.04
C GLY A 110 -42.63 0.56 -18.66
N CYS A 111 -42.98 -0.13 -17.58
CA CYS A 111 -42.62 0.27 -16.22
C CYS A 111 -41.14 0.00 -15.94
N GLU A 112 -40.50 0.94 -15.25
CA GLU A 112 -39.17 0.81 -14.66
C GLU A 112 -39.35 0.54 -13.16
N TYR A 113 -38.61 -0.43 -12.64
CA TYR A 113 -38.54 -0.80 -11.22
C TYR A 113 -37.10 -0.65 -10.79
#